data_AF-A0A1J5E3K1-F1
#
_entry.id   AF-A0A1J5E3K1-F1
#
_cell.length_a   1.000
_cell.length_b   1.000
_cell.length_c   1.000
_cell.angle_alpha   90.00
_cell.angle_beta   90.00
_cell.angle_gamma   90.00
#
_symmetry.space_group_name_H-M   'P 1'
#
loop_
_entity.id
_entity.type
_entity.pdbx_description
1 polymer ?
#
loop_
_entity_poly.entity_id
_entity_poly.type
_entity_poly.pdbx_seq_one_letter_code
_entity_poly.pdbx_strand_id
1 'polypeptide(L)'
;MTDPLFAVCTFQRVFDTEPIQELVSLEELSRALMTFEVKLQLGSKVERDLARIDSFWARWQAGQLEEGKRTSPILAAARQARADHKDPDEAVRLYCEELRVDIGRNAKKDLRIWSPTLYKEDAPKRGSDHVEHLSCLVLDYDSGVPLDDALEAWSRWFHLVHTTWSHTPEQPKYRVILPLAAPVRAEDWPNFWQWAFARTGGVVDSAPKSAGSTFALPAIPRPQWVHRSFKVSGPLLDPVAEGVVSCAATAPAARTALVISPFVHDPDCRYLEENPVVEEEKPLFIMDALDEDEIWSGGAFGSALDTAPHNVMPVDEILADDPVEAPPGSMLEAALLERLEMLLARLEALEAKWTLGTLADSLERLVTLRNQGDLTQEEFEQSKALILAG
;
A
#
# COMPACT_ATOMS: atom_id res chain seq x y z
N MET A 1 36.87 -14.84 2.29
CA MET A 1 36.07 -13.74 1.71
C MET A 1 35.22 -13.21 2.84
N THR A 2 35.20 -11.90 3.06
CA THR A 2 34.28 -11.29 4.03
C THR A 2 32.85 -11.46 3.53
N ASP A 3 31.93 -11.83 4.41
CA ASP A 3 30.52 -11.97 4.05
C ASP A 3 29.97 -10.63 3.53
N PRO A 4 29.10 -10.64 2.50
CA PRO A 4 28.52 -9.43 1.97
C PRO A 4 27.64 -8.75 3.04
N LEU A 5 27.76 -7.43 3.12
CA LEU A 5 26.93 -6.59 3.96
C LEU A 5 25.90 -5.85 3.11
N PHE A 6 24.66 -5.80 3.60
CA PHE A 6 23.53 -5.18 2.93
C PHE A 6 23.14 -3.92 3.70
N ALA A 7 23.12 -2.78 3.01
CA ALA A 7 22.55 -1.57 3.56
C ALA A 7 21.03 -1.65 3.56
N VAL A 8 20.44 -1.42 4.73
CA VAL A 8 18.99 -1.37 4.96
C VAL A 8 18.65 -0.13 5.79
N CYS A 9 17.43 0.35 5.63
CA CYS A 9 16.88 1.42 6.45
C CYS A 9 15.59 0.96 7.10
N THR A 10 15.32 1.40 8.33
CA THR A 10 14.07 1.14 9.04
C THR A 10 13.37 2.39 9.51
N PHE A 11 12.06 2.26 9.66
CA PHE A 11 11.14 3.28 10.15
C PHE A 11 10.09 2.57 11.02
N GLN A 12 9.76 3.15 12.18
CA GLN A 12 8.83 2.53 13.11
C GLN A 12 7.39 2.57 12.60
N ARG A 13 7.04 3.60 11.82
CA ARG A 13 5.74 3.78 11.18
C ARG A 13 5.86 4.34 9.77
N VAL A 14 4.79 4.22 9.00
CA VAL A 14 4.73 4.71 7.61
C VAL A 14 4.98 6.22 7.50
N PHE A 15 4.71 6.99 8.54
CA PHE A 15 4.88 8.44 8.54
C PHE A 15 6.27 8.93 8.98
N ASP A 16 7.11 8.03 9.51
CA ASP A 16 8.45 8.43 9.93
C ASP A 16 9.30 8.74 8.70
N THR A 17 10.03 9.84 8.76
CA THR A 17 10.79 10.36 7.61
C THR A 17 12.29 10.22 7.79
N GLU A 18 12.78 10.09 9.03
CA GLU A 18 14.19 9.94 9.35
C GLU A 18 14.62 8.47 9.22
N PRO A 19 15.58 8.14 8.34
CA PRO A 19 16.00 6.76 8.13
C PRO A 19 16.96 6.29 9.23
N ILE A 20 16.63 5.18 9.89
CA ILE A 20 17.59 4.46 10.75
C ILE A 20 18.36 3.49 9.85
N GLN A 21 19.61 3.83 9.54
CA GLN A 21 20.43 3.08 8.58
C GLN A 21 21.29 2.02 9.28
N GLU A 22 21.32 0.81 8.73
CA GLU A 22 22.05 -0.33 9.27
C GLU A 22 22.78 -1.09 8.15
N LEU A 23 23.90 -1.74 8.50
CA LEU A 23 24.55 -2.73 7.65
C LEU A 23 24.34 -4.10 8.29
N VAL A 24 23.71 -5.01 7.55
CA VAL A 24 23.37 -6.34 8.04
C VAL A 24 24.02 -7.41 7.19
N SER A 25 24.39 -8.53 7.80
CA SER A 25 24.81 -9.74 7.10
C SER A 25 23.64 -10.40 6.37
N LEU A 26 23.93 -11.35 5.46
CA LEU A 26 22.89 -12.14 4.80
C LEU A 26 22.04 -12.92 5.80
N GLU A 27 22.65 -13.41 6.88
CA GLU A 27 21.96 -14.15 7.93
C GLU A 27 20.98 -13.26 8.70
N GLU A 28 21.42 -12.07 9.09
CA GLU A 28 20.58 -11.06 9.76
C GLU A 28 19.44 -10.58 8.86
N LEU A 29 19.73 -10.35 7.57
CA LEU A 29 18.73 -10.00 6.56
C LEU A 29 17.67 -11.08 6.43
N SER A 30 18.10 -12.34 6.31
CA SER A 30 17.21 -13.49 6.21
C SER A 30 16.36 -13.61 7.48
N ARG A 31 16.98 -13.52 8.67
CA ARG A 31 16.27 -13.59 9.95
C ARG A 31 15.19 -12.51 10.06
N ALA A 32 15.51 -11.27 9.74
CA ALA A 32 14.58 -10.15 9.80
C ALA A 32 13.38 -10.34 8.87
N LEU A 33 13.64 -10.67 7.59
CA LEU A 33 12.61 -10.78 6.56
C LEU A 33 11.83 -12.10 6.59
N MET A 34 12.30 -13.05 7.40
CA MET A 34 11.62 -14.32 7.62
C MET A 34 10.99 -14.42 9.00
N THR A 35 11.01 -13.38 9.85
CA THR A 35 10.38 -13.41 11.18
C THR A 35 9.21 -12.44 11.23
N PHE A 36 8.03 -12.93 11.62
CA PHE A 36 6.82 -12.09 11.66
C PHE A 36 6.64 -11.43 13.03
N GLU A 37 6.45 -10.12 13.02
CA GLU A 37 5.96 -9.36 14.16
C GLU A 37 4.45 -9.63 14.38
N VAL A 38 4.04 -9.89 15.61
CA VAL A 38 2.64 -10.13 15.98
C VAL A 38 2.00 -8.84 16.51
N LYS A 39 1.15 -8.23 15.70
CA LYS A 39 0.44 -6.97 16.00
C LYS A 39 -0.92 -7.21 16.66
N LEU A 40 -0.95 -7.85 17.83
CA LEU A 40 -2.19 -8.24 18.53
C LEU A 40 -3.18 -7.08 18.72
N GLN A 41 -2.72 -5.94 19.22
CA GLN A 41 -3.59 -4.79 19.49
C GLN A 41 -4.21 -4.23 18.21
N LEU A 42 -3.42 -4.17 17.13
CA LEU A 42 -3.88 -3.72 15.82
C LEU A 42 -4.89 -4.72 15.23
N GLY A 43 -4.59 -6.01 15.29
CA GLY A 43 -5.50 -7.08 14.88
C GLY A 43 -6.84 -7.00 15.59
N SER A 44 -6.84 -6.91 16.93
CA SER A 44 -8.08 -6.76 17.72
C SER A 44 -8.83 -5.45 17.46
N LYS A 45 -8.15 -4.37 17.04
CA LYS A 45 -8.82 -3.14 16.61
C LYS A 45 -9.53 -3.36 15.28
N VAL A 46 -8.84 -3.92 14.29
CA VAL A 46 -9.41 -4.25 12.97
C VAL A 46 -10.62 -5.16 13.10
N GLU A 47 -10.51 -6.27 13.84
CA GLU A 47 -11.62 -7.21 14.05
C GLU A 47 -12.84 -6.54 14.71
N ARG A 48 -12.62 -5.69 15.72
CA ARG A 48 -13.72 -4.93 16.36
C ARG A 48 -14.40 -3.96 15.41
N ASP A 49 -13.65 -3.28 14.55
CA ASP A 49 -14.21 -2.30 13.62
C ASP A 49 -14.95 -2.99 12.47
N LEU A 50 -14.45 -4.14 11.97
CA LEU A 50 -15.17 -4.98 11.01
C LEU A 50 -16.48 -5.53 11.60
N ALA A 51 -16.44 -6.10 12.81
CA ALA A 51 -17.63 -6.63 13.47
C ALA A 51 -18.71 -5.56 13.71
N ARG A 52 -18.31 -4.29 13.89
CA ARG A 52 -19.23 -3.15 13.98
C ARG A 52 -19.91 -2.86 12.64
N ILE A 53 -19.18 -2.93 11.53
CA ILE A 53 -19.75 -2.76 10.19
C ILE A 53 -20.76 -3.89 9.92
N ASP A 54 -20.40 -5.14 10.25
CA ASP A 54 -21.29 -6.28 10.04
C ASP A 54 -22.57 -6.17 10.91
N SER A 55 -22.41 -5.80 12.18
CA SER A 55 -23.55 -5.56 13.07
C SER A 55 -24.44 -4.40 12.59
N PHE A 56 -23.83 -3.33 12.06
CA PHE A 56 -24.57 -2.23 11.46
C PHE A 56 -25.37 -2.69 10.24
N TRP A 57 -24.73 -3.41 9.32
CA TRP A 57 -25.38 -3.91 8.10
C TRP A 57 -26.57 -4.83 8.43
N ALA A 58 -26.40 -5.75 9.39
CA ALA A 58 -27.49 -6.61 9.86
C ALA A 58 -28.68 -5.82 10.43
N ARG A 59 -28.41 -4.77 11.23
CA ARG A 59 -29.45 -3.89 11.77
C ARG A 59 -30.14 -3.06 10.68
N TRP A 60 -29.38 -2.62 9.67
CA TRP A 60 -29.91 -1.91 8.50
C TRP A 60 -30.91 -2.77 7.75
N GLN A 61 -30.53 -4.01 7.42
CA GLN A 61 -31.41 -4.96 6.74
C GLN A 61 -32.65 -5.32 7.56
N ALA A 62 -32.55 -5.31 8.89
CA ALA A 62 -33.69 -5.54 9.79
C ALA A 62 -34.59 -4.30 10.00
N GLY A 63 -34.23 -3.12 9.46
CA GLY A 63 -34.95 -1.87 9.71
C GLY A 63 -34.81 -1.34 11.15
N GLN A 64 -33.80 -1.79 11.89
CA GLN A 64 -33.62 -1.55 13.33
C GLN A 64 -32.45 -0.59 13.62
N LEU A 65 -32.48 0.60 12.99
CA LEU A 65 -31.38 1.57 13.10
C LEU A 65 -31.66 2.67 14.10
N GLU A 66 -30.64 2.96 14.90
CA GLU A 66 -30.59 4.14 15.77
C GLU A 66 -29.55 5.12 15.23
N GLU A 67 -29.91 6.39 15.20
CA GLU A 67 -28.99 7.46 14.84
C GLU A 67 -27.90 7.62 15.91
N GLY A 68 -26.67 7.74 15.45
CA GLY A 68 -25.51 7.99 16.30
C GLY A 68 -24.36 8.57 15.49
N LYS A 69 -23.38 9.17 16.18
CA LYS A 69 -22.24 9.85 15.54
C LYS A 69 -21.52 8.99 14.49
N ARG A 70 -21.45 7.67 14.70
CA ARG A 70 -20.75 6.72 13.83
C ARG A 70 -21.62 6.14 12.71
N THR A 71 -22.94 6.11 12.89
CA THR A 71 -23.88 5.64 11.86
C THR A 71 -24.31 6.79 10.94
N SER A 72 -24.20 8.04 11.40
CA SER A 72 -24.57 9.25 10.65
C SER A 72 -23.97 9.33 9.24
N PRO A 73 -22.68 9.03 8.99
CA PRO A 73 -22.12 9.04 7.63
C PRO A 73 -22.77 8.00 6.71
N ILE A 74 -23.04 6.80 7.23
CA ILE A 74 -23.68 5.73 6.46
C ILE A 74 -25.15 6.08 6.15
N LEU A 75 -25.84 6.67 7.13
CA LEU A 75 -27.21 7.19 6.95
C LEU A 75 -27.26 8.40 6.00
N ALA A 76 -26.18 9.20 5.94
CA ALA A 76 -26.06 10.29 4.97
C ALA A 76 -25.92 9.74 3.54
N ALA A 77 -25.11 8.69 3.34
CA ALA A 77 -25.01 8.00 2.05
C ALA A 77 -26.38 7.47 1.57
N ALA A 78 -27.15 6.85 2.48
CA ALA A 78 -28.51 6.40 2.17
C ALA A 78 -29.46 7.55 1.81
N ARG A 79 -29.42 8.65 2.57
CA ARG A 79 -30.26 9.85 2.30
C ARG A 79 -29.90 10.48 0.96
N GLN A 80 -28.62 10.58 0.64
CA GLN A 80 -28.17 11.09 -0.65
C GLN A 80 -28.62 10.19 -1.79
N ALA A 81 -28.50 8.87 -1.64
CA ALA A 81 -28.98 7.92 -2.65
C ALA A 81 -30.48 8.09 -2.91
N ARG A 82 -31.30 8.29 -1.86
CA ARG A 82 -32.73 8.60 -2.02
C ARG A 82 -32.96 9.90 -2.79
N ALA A 83 -32.21 10.96 -2.47
CA ALA A 83 -32.30 12.24 -3.17
C ALA A 83 -31.90 12.13 -4.65
N ASP A 84 -30.94 11.25 -4.96
CA ASP A 84 -30.48 10.96 -6.32
C ASP A 84 -31.35 9.93 -7.06
N HIS A 85 -32.47 9.47 -6.48
CA HIS A 85 -33.31 8.37 -7.00
C HIS A 85 -32.56 7.04 -7.23
N LYS A 86 -31.56 6.75 -6.41
CA LYS A 86 -30.79 5.49 -6.39
C LYS A 86 -31.23 4.59 -5.23
N ASP A 87 -30.86 3.31 -5.32
CA ASP A 87 -31.12 2.33 -4.26
C ASP A 87 -30.30 2.65 -2.99
N PRO A 88 -30.94 2.96 -1.85
CA PRO A 88 -30.25 3.23 -0.60
C PRO A 88 -29.54 2.00 -0.03
N ASP A 89 -30.07 0.79 -0.27
CA ASP A 89 -29.48 -0.44 0.25
C ASP A 89 -28.14 -0.73 -0.46
N GLU A 90 -28.12 -0.56 -1.78
CA GLU A 90 -26.89 -0.63 -2.57
C GLU A 90 -25.88 0.43 -2.13
N ALA A 91 -26.31 1.68 -1.94
CA ALA A 91 -25.41 2.76 -1.50
C ALA A 91 -24.78 2.47 -0.13
N VAL A 92 -25.58 1.97 0.83
CA VAL A 92 -25.08 1.57 2.14
C VAL A 92 -24.13 0.38 2.04
N ARG A 93 -24.44 -0.63 1.22
CA ARG A 93 -23.57 -1.79 0.98
C ARG A 93 -22.19 -1.36 0.47
N LEU A 94 -22.16 -0.53 -0.58
CA LEU A 94 -20.93 -0.01 -1.17
C LEU A 94 -20.13 0.82 -0.16
N TYR A 95 -20.81 1.67 0.62
CA TYR A 95 -20.14 2.44 1.68
C TYR A 95 -19.55 1.54 2.77
N CYS A 96 -20.27 0.48 3.18
CA CYS A 96 -19.73 -0.50 4.11
C CYS A 96 -18.51 -1.25 3.53
N GLU A 97 -18.51 -1.57 2.23
CA GLU A 97 -17.36 -2.16 1.54
C GLU A 97 -16.16 -1.20 1.54
N GLU A 98 -16.38 0.08 1.23
CA GLU A 98 -15.35 1.12 1.28
C GLU A 98 -14.76 1.26 2.69
N LEU A 99 -15.59 1.30 3.73
CA LEU A 99 -15.12 1.32 5.12
C LEU A 99 -14.24 0.11 5.47
N ARG A 100 -14.58 -1.09 4.98
CA ARG A 100 -13.76 -2.29 5.20
C ARG A 100 -12.37 -2.13 4.55
N VAL A 101 -12.33 -1.59 3.33
CA VAL A 101 -11.07 -1.27 2.62
C VAL A 101 -10.25 -0.26 3.42
N ASP A 102 -10.88 0.80 3.93
CA ASP A 102 -10.21 1.84 4.69
C ASP A 102 -9.68 1.37 6.04
N ILE A 103 -10.40 0.49 6.75
CA ILE A 103 -9.89 -0.15 7.97
C ILE A 103 -8.59 -0.90 7.65
N GLY A 104 -8.58 -1.69 6.57
CA GLY A 104 -7.38 -2.43 6.14
C GLY A 104 -6.24 -1.50 5.76
N ARG A 105 -6.51 -0.45 4.97
CA ARG A 105 -5.52 0.57 4.57
C ARG A 105 -4.95 1.31 5.78
N ASN A 106 -5.80 1.68 6.73
CA ASN A 106 -5.38 2.40 7.93
C ASN A 106 -4.55 1.52 8.87
N ALA A 107 -4.84 0.21 8.96
CA ALA A 107 -4.03 -0.70 9.75
C ALA A 107 -2.58 -0.77 9.24
N LYS A 108 -2.37 -0.72 7.91
CA LYS A 108 -1.02 -0.74 7.31
C LYS A 108 -0.15 0.46 7.72
N LYS A 109 -0.74 1.58 8.11
CA LYS A 109 -0.01 2.79 8.54
C LYS A 109 0.76 2.60 9.86
N ASP A 110 0.29 1.66 10.68
CA ASP A 110 0.88 1.30 11.98
C ASP A 110 1.92 0.17 11.87
N LEU A 111 2.23 -0.28 10.64
CA LEU A 111 3.28 -1.27 10.41
C LEU A 111 4.65 -0.59 10.33
N ARG A 112 5.65 -1.32 10.84
CA ARG A 112 7.06 -0.97 10.66
C ARG A 112 7.42 -1.20 9.20
N ILE A 113 8.20 -0.30 8.64
CA ILE A 113 8.61 -0.38 7.24
C ILE A 113 10.13 -0.34 7.15
N TRP A 114 10.64 -0.92 6.08
CA TRP A 114 12.05 -0.94 5.75
C TRP A 114 12.27 -0.56 4.29
N SER A 115 13.51 -0.24 3.95
CA SER A 115 13.96 0.02 2.59
C SER A 115 15.30 -0.68 2.36
N PRO A 116 15.55 -1.29 1.18
CA PRO A 116 16.83 -1.92 0.85
C PRO A 116 17.91 -0.90 0.44
N THR A 117 17.78 0.35 0.88
CA THR A 117 18.58 1.49 0.41
C THR A 117 19.63 1.90 1.39
N LEU A 118 20.77 2.37 0.90
CA LEU A 118 21.61 3.32 1.60
C LEU A 118 21.21 4.75 1.22
N TYR A 119 20.89 5.58 2.19
CA TYR A 119 20.75 7.03 2.00
C TYR A 119 22.10 7.73 2.23
N LYS A 120 22.32 8.84 1.52
CA LYS A 120 23.44 9.76 1.73
C LYS A 120 23.51 10.20 3.19
N GLU A 121 24.71 10.44 3.70
CA GLU A 121 24.92 10.76 5.13
C GLU A 121 24.21 12.04 5.59
N ASP A 122 24.03 13.00 4.68
CA ASP A 122 23.36 14.27 4.90
C ASP A 122 21.87 14.26 4.54
N ALA A 123 21.30 13.08 4.24
CA ALA A 123 19.89 12.96 3.87
C ALA A 123 18.97 13.44 5.00
N PRO A 124 18.20 14.53 4.80
CA PRO A 124 17.35 15.08 5.86
C PRO A 124 16.08 14.24 6.09
N LYS A 125 15.71 13.42 5.10
CA LYS A 125 14.53 12.57 5.09
C LYS A 125 14.67 11.46 4.05
N ARG A 126 13.83 10.43 4.16
CA ARG A 126 13.66 9.42 3.12
C ARG A 126 13.14 10.05 1.82
N GLY A 127 13.60 9.52 0.70
CA GLY A 127 13.19 9.91 -0.64
C GLY A 127 14.23 9.50 -1.68
N SER A 128 13.80 9.24 -2.91
CA SER A 128 14.67 8.72 -3.97
C SER A 128 15.90 9.60 -4.24
N ASP A 129 15.76 10.93 -4.14
CA ASP A 129 16.86 11.90 -4.39
C ASP A 129 18.03 11.76 -3.40
N HIS A 130 17.75 11.18 -2.24
CA HIS A 130 18.72 10.98 -1.17
C HIS A 130 19.32 9.57 -1.16
N VAL A 131 18.91 8.69 -2.07
CA VAL A 131 19.44 7.32 -2.15
C VAL A 131 20.81 7.33 -2.85
N GLU A 132 21.75 6.59 -2.29
CA GLU A 132 23.06 6.34 -2.89
C GLU A 132 23.02 5.04 -3.72
N HIS A 133 22.59 3.94 -3.09
CA HIS A 133 22.46 2.64 -3.74
C HIS A 133 21.43 1.74 -3.05
N LEU A 134 21.10 0.64 -3.72
CA LEU A 134 20.19 -0.40 -3.24
C LEU A 134 20.90 -1.75 -3.13
N SER A 135 20.67 -2.44 -2.02
CA SER A 135 21.31 -3.72 -1.69
C SER A 135 20.45 -4.93 -2.04
N CYS A 136 19.15 -4.74 -2.30
CA CYS A 136 18.21 -5.81 -2.63
C CYS A 136 17.26 -5.37 -3.75
N LEU A 137 16.88 -6.31 -4.61
CA LEU A 137 15.67 -6.23 -5.42
C LEU A 137 14.48 -6.74 -4.61
N VAL A 138 13.42 -5.93 -4.50
CA VAL A 138 12.18 -6.30 -3.81
C VAL A 138 11.03 -6.22 -4.80
N LEU A 139 10.30 -7.33 -4.94
CA LEU A 139 9.18 -7.48 -5.86
C LEU A 139 7.91 -7.75 -5.07
N ASP A 140 6.90 -6.89 -5.21
CA ASP A 140 5.63 -7.01 -4.50
C ASP A 140 4.60 -7.70 -5.40
N TYR A 141 4.23 -8.94 -5.07
CA TYR A 141 3.18 -9.69 -5.74
C TYR A 141 1.89 -9.51 -4.95
N ASP A 142 1.00 -8.63 -5.43
CA ASP A 142 -0.23 -8.25 -4.72
C ASP A 142 -1.54 -8.55 -5.48
N SER A 143 -1.41 -9.04 -6.72
CA SER A 143 -2.47 -9.31 -7.69
C SER A 143 -3.14 -10.68 -7.51
N GLY A 144 -2.63 -11.52 -6.61
CA GLY A 144 -3.17 -12.87 -6.35
C GLY A 144 -2.49 -14.00 -7.12
N VAL A 145 -1.37 -13.73 -7.81
CA VAL A 145 -0.59 -14.75 -8.53
C VAL A 145 -0.12 -15.84 -7.56
N PRO A 146 -0.36 -17.13 -7.85
CA PRO A 146 0.15 -18.23 -7.04
C PRO A 146 1.67 -18.17 -6.88
N LEU A 147 2.15 -18.56 -5.70
CA LEU A 147 3.56 -18.44 -5.36
C LEU A 147 4.46 -19.29 -6.26
N ASP A 148 4.07 -20.53 -6.56
CA ASP A 148 4.87 -21.42 -7.43
C ASP A 148 5.13 -20.81 -8.82
N ASP A 149 4.12 -20.16 -9.41
CA ASP A 149 4.24 -19.50 -10.72
C ASP A 149 5.22 -18.31 -10.67
N ALA A 150 5.22 -17.56 -9.57
CA ALA A 150 6.12 -16.43 -9.39
C ALA A 150 7.58 -16.83 -9.21
N LEU A 151 7.86 -17.97 -8.57
CA LEU A 151 9.22 -18.37 -8.21
C LEU A 151 10.04 -18.87 -9.40
N GLU A 152 9.40 -19.38 -10.46
CA GLU A 152 10.11 -19.93 -11.63
C GLU A 152 11.11 -18.93 -12.21
N ALA A 153 10.68 -17.66 -12.35
CA ALA A 153 11.50 -16.58 -12.86
C ALA A 153 12.79 -16.31 -12.03
N TRP A 154 12.77 -16.64 -10.74
CA TRP A 154 13.81 -16.25 -9.78
C TRP A 154 14.61 -17.43 -9.21
N SER A 155 14.22 -18.67 -9.56
CA SER A 155 14.77 -19.94 -9.08
C SER A 155 16.29 -20.09 -9.18
N ARG A 156 16.94 -19.37 -10.12
CA ARG A 156 18.40 -19.39 -10.30
C ARG A 156 19.17 -18.70 -9.18
N TRP A 157 18.56 -17.76 -8.46
CA TRP A 157 19.26 -16.93 -7.48
C TRP A 157 18.76 -17.19 -6.07
N PHE A 158 19.61 -16.87 -5.10
CA PHE A 158 19.18 -16.77 -3.71
C PHE A 158 18.07 -15.73 -3.60
N HIS A 159 16.97 -16.12 -2.99
CA HIS A 159 15.89 -15.19 -2.70
C HIS A 159 15.13 -15.58 -1.44
N LEU A 160 14.58 -14.57 -0.79
CA LEU A 160 13.73 -14.68 0.38
C LEU A 160 12.29 -14.43 -0.05
N VAL A 161 11.37 -15.13 0.57
CA VAL A 161 9.95 -14.95 0.33
C VAL A 161 9.24 -14.82 1.66
N HIS A 162 8.33 -13.86 1.75
CA HIS A 162 7.40 -13.79 2.86
C HIS A 162 6.04 -13.24 2.42
N THR A 163 4.97 -13.73 3.04
CA THR A 163 3.62 -13.19 2.85
C THR A 163 3.49 -11.79 3.44
N THR A 164 2.57 -10.99 2.90
CA THR A 164 2.28 -9.64 3.42
C THR A 164 1.13 -9.65 4.43
N TRP A 165 0.93 -8.52 5.13
CA TRP A 165 -0.18 -8.33 6.08
C TRP A 165 -1.57 -8.66 5.51
N SER A 166 -1.77 -8.44 4.21
CA SER A 166 -3.06 -8.65 3.53
C SER A 166 -3.15 -10.00 2.81
N HIS A 167 -2.22 -10.92 3.06
CA HIS A 167 -2.26 -12.26 2.47
C HIS A 167 -3.45 -13.06 2.99
N THR A 168 -4.15 -13.73 2.06
CA THR A 168 -5.05 -14.85 2.36
C THR A 168 -4.79 -15.98 1.35
N PRO A 169 -5.22 -17.22 1.62
CA PRO A 169 -5.13 -18.30 0.63
C PRO A 169 -5.83 -17.99 -0.70
N GLU A 170 -6.95 -17.26 -0.66
CA GLU A 170 -7.76 -16.90 -1.83
C GLU A 170 -7.19 -15.69 -2.59
N GLN A 171 -6.44 -14.83 -1.90
CA GLN A 171 -5.74 -13.70 -2.48
C GLN A 171 -4.28 -13.69 -2.01
N PRO A 172 -3.42 -14.53 -2.62
CA PRO A 172 -2.01 -14.59 -2.27
C PRO A 172 -1.34 -13.24 -2.47
N LYS A 173 -0.77 -12.69 -1.39
CA LYS A 173 0.09 -11.51 -1.43
C LYS A 173 1.41 -11.76 -0.73
N TYR A 174 2.52 -11.57 -1.41
CA TYR A 174 3.86 -11.87 -0.89
C TYR A 174 4.91 -11.01 -1.57
N ARG A 175 6.09 -10.98 -0.97
CA ARG A 175 7.27 -10.34 -1.56
C ARG A 175 8.32 -11.37 -1.88
N VAL A 176 8.96 -11.21 -3.03
CA VAL A 176 10.20 -11.90 -3.38
C VAL A 176 11.33 -10.88 -3.24
N ILE A 177 12.33 -11.21 -2.42
CA ILE A 177 13.47 -10.33 -2.11
C ILE A 177 14.74 -11.03 -2.55
N LEU A 178 15.48 -10.40 -3.46
CA LEU A 178 16.77 -10.88 -3.95
C LEU A 178 17.87 -9.96 -3.41
N PRO A 179 18.62 -10.37 -2.39
CA PRO A 179 19.84 -9.67 -1.98
C PRO A 179 20.85 -9.71 -3.13
N LEU A 180 21.47 -8.56 -3.40
CA LEU A 180 22.35 -8.40 -4.55
C LEU A 180 23.80 -8.70 -4.17
N ALA A 181 24.51 -9.41 -5.03
CA ALA A 181 25.95 -9.65 -4.87
C ALA A 181 26.75 -8.33 -4.91
N ALA A 182 26.23 -7.37 -5.64
CA ALA A 182 26.76 -6.02 -5.77
C ALA A 182 25.61 -5.00 -5.75
N PRO A 183 25.71 -3.92 -4.95
CA PRO A 183 24.65 -2.93 -4.86
C PRO A 183 24.45 -2.17 -6.18
N VAL A 184 23.23 -1.75 -6.45
CA VAL A 184 22.85 -0.98 -7.65
C VAL A 184 22.77 0.50 -7.30
N ARG A 185 23.45 1.34 -8.08
CA ARG A 185 23.41 2.80 -7.90
C ARG A 185 22.01 3.32 -8.12
N ALA A 186 21.61 4.35 -7.38
CA ALA A 186 20.27 4.93 -7.52
C ALA A 186 19.93 5.36 -8.97
N GLU A 187 20.93 5.84 -9.73
CA GLU A 187 20.79 6.24 -11.13
C GLU A 187 20.53 5.07 -12.09
N ASP A 188 21.04 3.87 -11.79
CA ASP A 188 20.86 2.66 -12.60
C ASP A 188 19.58 1.91 -12.24
N TRP A 189 18.97 2.24 -11.10
CA TRP A 189 17.83 1.53 -10.55
C TRP A 189 16.61 1.44 -11.49
N PRO A 190 16.19 2.50 -12.20
CA PRO A 190 15.02 2.41 -13.09
C PRO A 190 15.19 1.32 -14.17
N ASN A 191 16.38 1.22 -14.75
CA ASN A 191 16.69 0.22 -15.78
C ASN A 191 16.73 -1.20 -15.16
N PHE A 192 17.38 -1.35 -14.01
CA PHE A 192 17.46 -2.63 -13.31
C PHE A 192 16.06 -3.12 -12.86
N TRP A 193 15.23 -2.24 -12.33
CA TRP A 193 13.85 -2.55 -11.96
C TRP A 193 13.00 -2.92 -13.18
N GLN A 194 13.15 -2.20 -14.30
CA GLN A 194 12.41 -2.51 -15.53
C GLN A 194 12.81 -3.88 -16.10
N TRP A 195 14.09 -4.24 -16.06
CA TRP A 195 14.57 -5.58 -16.41
C TRP A 195 13.89 -6.65 -15.54
N ALA A 196 13.83 -6.42 -14.23
CA ALA A 196 13.18 -7.33 -13.30
C ALA A 196 11.66 -7.44 -13.57
N PHE A 197 10.99 -6.32 -13.78
CA PHE A 197 9.56 -6.26 -14.10
C PHE A 197 9.24 -7.05 -15.38
N ALA A 198 10.02 -6.85 -16.44
CA ALA A 198 9.87 -7.57 -17.70
C ALA A 198 10.06 -9.09 -17.51
N ARG A 199 11.00 -9.51 -16.66
CA ARG A 199 11.24 -10.92 -16.34
C ARG A 199 10.04 -11.59 -15.66
N THR A 200 9.21 -10.83 -14.95
CA THR A 200 7.96 -11.33 -14.35
C THR A 200 6.78 -11.37 -15.33
N GLY A 201 6.95 -10.93 -16.58
CA GLY A 201 5.82 -10.69 -17.49
C GLY A 201 4.93 -9.52 -17.07
N GLY A 202 5.41 -8.66 -16.16
CA GLY A 202 4.70 -7.48 -15.68
C GLY A 202 3.61 -7.75 -14.62
N VAL A 203 3.68 -8.89 -13.93
CA VAL A 203 2.63 -9.29 -12.96
C VAL A 203 2.81 -8.69 -11.55
N VAL A 204 4.01 -8.17 -11.24
CA VAL A 204 4.31 -7.54 -9.95
C VAL A 204 3.77 -6.11 -9.89
N ASP A 205 3.45 -5.62 -8.69
CA ASP A 205 3.06 -4.22 -8.51
C ASP A 205 4.20 -3.28 -8.93
N SER A 206 3.84 -2.26 -9.71
CA SER A 206 4.77 -1.26 -10.22
C SER A 206 4.86 0.00 -9.34
N ALA A 207 4.00 0.14 -8.32
CA ALA A 207 4.08 1.24 -7.38
C ALA A 207 5.45 1.34 -6.66
N PRO A 208 6.07 0.24 -6.17
CA PRO A 208 7.36 0.30 -5.47
C PRO A 208 8.60 0.32 -6.39
N LYS A 209 8.49 0.85 -7.62
CA LYS A 209 9.61 0.89 -8.58
C LYS A 209 10.71 1.91 -8.28
N SER A 210 10.45 2.87 -7.39
CA SER A 210 11.40 3.95 -7.11
C SER A 210 12.57 3.48 -6.24
N ALA A 211 13.71 4.17 -6.33
CA ALA A 211 14.87 3.88 -5.50
C ALA A 211 14.57 4.04 -4.00
N GLY A 212 13.74 5.01 -3.60
CA GLY A 212 13.36 5.23 -2.19
C GLY A 212 12.13 4.46 -1.72
N SER A 213 11.75 3.38 -2.42
CA SER A 213 10.54 2.62 -2.08
C SER A 213 10.69 1.91 -0.74
N THR A 214 9.61 1.88 0.03
CA THR A 214 9.57 1.27 1.36
C THR A 214 8.57 0.13 1.38
N PHE A 215 8.86 -0.87 2.20
CA PHE A 215 8.08 -2.09 2.31
C PHE A 215 7.77 -2.38 3.77
N ALA A 216 6.59 -2.88 4.07
CA ALA A 216 6.31 -3.36 5.43
C ALA A 216 7.24 -4.54 5.76
N LEU A 217 7.83 -4.50 6.96
CA LEU A 217 8.45 -5.68 7.56
C LEU A 217 7.38 -6.78 7.74
N PRO A 218 7.76 -8.06 7.76
CA PRO A 218 6.82 -9.15 7.95
C PRO A 218 6.05 -8.98 9.27
N ALA A 219 4.72 -8.91 9.17
CA ALA A 219 3.84 -8.75 10.33
C ALA A 219 2.52 -9.50 10.13
N ILE A 220 1.97 -10.00 11.22
CA ILE A 220 0.68 -10.70 11.28
C ILE A 220 -0.19 -10.13 12.41
N PRO A 221 -1.53 -10.13 12.25
CA PRO A 221 -2.43 -9.63 13.30
C PRO A 221 -2.47 -10.52 14.55
N ARG A 222 -2.23 -11.82 14.39
CA ARG A 222 -2.28 -12.82 15.46
C ARG A 222 -1.49 -14.07 15.08
N PRO A 223 -0.98 -14.86 16.05
CA PRO A 223 -0.10 -16.00 15.79
C PRO A 223 -0.67 -17.05 14.83
N GLN A 224 -1.98 -17.28 14.89
CA GLN A 224 -2.69 -18.25 14.04
C GLN A 224 -3.07 -17.70 12.66
N TRP A 225 -2.69 -16.48 12.31
CA TRP A 225 -2.96 -15.93 10.99
C TRP A 225 -2.18 -16.72 9.93
N VAL A 226 -2.79 -16.99 8.78
CA VAL A 226 -2.10 -17.71 7.71
C VAL A 226 -0.97 -16.86 7.17
N HIS A 227 0.25 -17.41 7.15
CA HIS A 227 1.45 -16.75 6.65
C HIS A 227 2.43 -17.82 6.16
N ARG A 228 3.40 -17.38 5.36
CA ARG A 228 4.55 -18.20 4.96
C ARG A 228 5.78 -17.32 4.87
N SER A 229 6.93 -17.88 5.22
CA SER A 229 8.23 -17.39 4.80
C SER A 229 9.21 -18.53 4.58
N PHE A 230 10.07 -18.37 3.60
CA PHE A 230 11.13 -19.33 3.27
C PHE A 230 12.22 -18.61 2.49
N LYS A 231 13.33 -19.33 2.27
CA LYS A 231 14.41 -18.91 1.39
C LYS A 231 14.66 -20.00 0.38
N VAL A 232 15.10 -19.61 -0.81
CA VAL A 232 15.58 -20.51 -1.85
C VAL A 232 17.08 -20.31 -1.97
N SER A 233 17.81 -21.42 -1.98
CA SER A 233 19.27 -21.43 -2.10
C SER A 233 19.71 -21.10 -3.54
N GLY A 234 20.84 -20.41 -3.66
CA GLY A 234 21.44 -20.04 -4.94
C GLY A 234 22.57 -19.03 -4.76
N PRO A 235 23.25 -18.62 -5.83
CA PRO A 235 24.11 -17.44 -5.80
C PRO A 235 23.27 -16.16 -5.60
N LEU A 236 23.84 -15.16 -4.95
CA LEU A 236 23.25 -13.82 -4.93
C LEU A 236 23.11 -13.28 -6.37
N LEU A 237 22.07 -12.50 -6.62
CA LEU A 237 21.87 -11.86 -7.93
C LEU A 237 22.95 -10.81 -8.14
N ASP A 238 23.79 -10.97 -9.17
CA ASP A 238 24.79 -9.99 -9.56
C ASP A 238 24.29 -9.17 -10.77
N PRO A 239 23.89 -7.90 -10.57
CA PRO A 239 23.37 -7.05 -11.63
C PRO A 239 24.38 -6.80 -12.77
N VAL A 240 25.68 -6.82 -12.47
CA VAL A 240 26.75 -6.60 -13.44
C VAL A 240 26.99 -7.86 -14.25
N ALA A 241 27.02 -9.03 -13.59
CA ALA A 241 27.18 -10.31 -14.29
C ALA A 241 25.99 -10.64 -15.21
N GLU A 242 24.77 -10.20 -14.83
CA GLU A 242 23.59 -10.30 -15.71
C GLU A 242 23.58 -9.26 -16.84
N GLY A 243 24.57 -8.35 -16.89
CA GLY A 243 24.71 -7.35 -17.95
C GLY A 243 23.65 -6.24 -17.91
N VAL A 244 22.94 -6.09 -16.79
CA VAL A 244 21.85 -5.11 -16.64
C VAL A 244 22.38 -3.74 -16.26
N VAL A 245 23.45 -3.70 -15.47
CA VAL A 245 24.17 -2.46 -15.10
C VAL A 245 25.64 -2.57 -15.48
N SER A 246 26.25 -1.44 -15.84
CA SER A 246 27.64 -1.40 -16.34
C SER A 246 28.69 -1.53 -15.23
N CYS A 247 28.36 -1.10 -14.02
CA CYS A 247 29.20 -1.26 -12.84
C CYS A 247 28.37 -1.30 -11.56
N ALA A 248 28.96 -1.90 -10.52
CA ALA A 248 28.41 -1.92 -9.18
C ALA A 248 28.53 -0.55 -8.50
N ALA A 249 27.62 -0.25 -7.57
CA ALA A 249 27.85 0.81 -6.60
C ALA A 249 29.02 0.43 -5.67
N THR A 250 29.64 1.44 -5.08
CA THR A 250 30.64 1.22 -4.03
C THR A 250 29.96 0.55 -2.83
N ALA A 251 30.55 -0.52 -2.32
CA ALA A 251 30.06 -1.16 -1.11
C ALA A 251 30.00 -0.14 0.04
N PRO A 252 28.98 -0.21 0.92
CA PRO A 252 28.87 0.73 2.02
C PRO A 252 30.12 0.64 2.90
N ALA A 253 30.65 1.80 3.30
CA ALA A 253 31.72 1.86 4.28
C ALA A 253 31.25 1.23 5.59
N ALA A 254 32.12 0.48 6.27
CA ALA A 254 31.79 -0.13 7.54
C ALA A 254 31.29 0.94 8.53
N ARG A 255 30.06 0.76 9.04
CA ARG A 255 29.43 1.62 10.05
C ARG A 255 29.53 0.97 11.42
N THR A 256 29.51 1.78 12.47
CA THR A 256 29.36 1.26 13.83
C THR A 256 28.02 0.55 13.93
N ALA A 257 28.05 -0.74 14.28
CA ALA A 257 26.82 -1.50 14.51
C ALA A 257 25.98 -0.84 15.61
N LEU A 258 24.67 -0.79 15.42
CA LEU A 258 23.76 -0.34 16.46
C LEU A 258 23.77 -1.35 17.61
N VAL A 259 23.63 -0.86 18.84
CA VAL A 259 23.51 -1.73 20.02
C VAL A 259 22.24 -2.57 19.95
N ILE A 260 21.17 -2.01 19.38
CA ILE A 260 19.90 -2.68 19.11
C ILE A 260 19.58 -2.42 17.64
N SER A 261 19.38 -3.49 16.88
CA SER A 261 18.98 -3.41 15.48
C SER A 261 17.45 -3.45 15.38
N PRO A 262 16.78 -2.31 15.13
CA PRO A 262 15.34 -2.33 14.88
C PRO A 262 15.01 -3.19 13.66
N PHE A 263 15.88 -3.30 12.65
CA PHE A 263 15.64 -4.17 11.52
C PHE A 263 15.60 -5.66 11.90
N VAL A 264 16.63 -6.14 12.60
CA VAL A 264 16.78 -7.57 12.89
C VAL A 264 15.85 -8.02 14.00
N HIS A 265 15.80 -7.27 15.10
CA HIS A 265 14.96 -7.59 16.24
C HIS A 265 14.77 -6.37 17.14
N ASP A 266 13.56 -5.82 17.11
CA ASP A 266 13.15 -4.77 18.02
C ASP A 266 12.63 -5.38 19.34
N PRO A 267 13.30 -5.19 20.49
CA PRO A 267 12.94 -5.85 21.75
C PRO A 267 11.59 -5.39 22.33
N ASP A 268 11.06 -4.26 21.87
CA ASP A 268 9.73 -3.77 22.28
C ASP A 268 8.60 -4.44 21.47
N CYS A 269 8.96 -5.18 20.42
CA CYS A 269 8.03 -5.88 19.56
C CYS A 269 7.93 -7.37 19.94
N ARG A 270 6.74 -7.95 19.70
CA ARG A 270 6.52 -9.39 19.88
C ARG A 270 6.66 -10.09 18.54
N TYR A 271 7.47 -11.14 18.48
CA TYR A 271 7.64 -11.96 17.28
C TYR A 271 7.06 -13.35 17.47
N LEU A 272 6.79 -14.03 16.36
CA LEU A 272 6.42 -15.43 16.36
C LEU A 272 7.64 -16.29 16.74
N GLU A 273 7.55 -17.07 17.81
CA GLU A 273 8.66 -17.86 18.36
C GLU A 273 9.05 -19.06 17.47
N GLU A 274 8.06 -19.66 16.80
CA GLU A 274 8.26 -20.73 15.84
C GLU A 274 7.73 -20.26 14.49
N ASN A 275 8.65 -19.96 13.57
CA ASN A 275 8.29 -19.81 12.17
C ASN A 275 8.71 -21.10 11.45
N PRO A 276 7.81 -21.88 10.86
CA PRO A 276 8.18 -23.04 10.06
C PRO A 276 8.89 -22.56 8.79
N VAL A 277 10.17 -22.23 8.95
CA VAL A 277 11.07 -21.92 7.84
C VAL A 277 11.31 -23.23 7.11
N VAL A 278 10.72 -23.36 5.93
CA VAL A 278 11.03 -24.45 5.02
C VAL A 278 12.21 -24.02 4.17
N GLU A 279 13.31 -24.75 4.19
CA GLU A 279 14.33 -24.61 3.14
C GLU A 279 13.84 -25.45 1.95
N GLU A 280 13.31 -24.79 0.93
CA GLU A 280 12.95 -25.48 -0.31
C GLU A 280 14.21 -25.63 -1.18
N GLU A 281 14.88 -26.78 -1.07
CA GLU A 281 15.83 -27.23 -2.08
C GLU A 281 15.04 -27.73 -3.30
N LYS A 282 14.76 -26.87 -4.29
CA LYS A 282 14.34 -27.35 -5.60
C LYS A 282 15.58 -27.78 -6.40
N PRO A 283 15.60 -29.00 -6.99
CA PRO A 283 16.71 -29.43 -7.83
C PRO A 283 16.83 -28.47 -9.03
N LEU A 284 18.07 -28.06 -9.35
CA LEU A 284 18.36 -27.35 -10.59
C LEU A 284 17.73 -28.11 -11.76
N PHE A 285 16.66 -27.58 -12.34
CA PHE A 285 16.18 -28.06 -13.62
C PHE A 285 17.22 -27.67 -14.66
N ILE A 286 18.15 -28.59 -14.93
CA ILE A 286 18.92 -28.59 -16.18
C ILE A 286 17.87 -28.81 -17.26
N MET A 287 17.59 -27.77 -18.06
CA MET A 287 16.85 -27.91 -19.30
C MET A 287 17.67 -28.80 -20.24
N ASP A 288 17.53 -30.12 -20.11
CA ASP A 288 17.77 -31.01 -21.24
C ASP A 288 16.54 -30.89 -22.16
N ALA A 289 16.83 -30.66 -23.43
CA ALA A 289 15.90 -30.31 -24.50
C ALA A 289 14.60 -31.13 -24.45
N LEU A 290 13.46 -30.45 -24.42
CA LEU A 290 12.17 -31.04 -24.72
C LEU A 290 11.97 -31.01 -26.23
N ASP A 291 11.85 -32.20 -26.82
CA ASP A 291 11.38 -32.45 -28.18
C ASP A 291 10.01 -31.78 -28.39
N GLU A 292 9.86 -31.03 -29.50
CA GLU A 292 8.70 -30.18 -29.81
C GLU A 292 7.43 -30.93 -30.26
N ASP A 293 7.34 -32.26 -30.11
CA ASP A 293 6.32 -33.06 -30.82
C ASP A 293 5.18 -33.66 -29.96
N GLU A 294 5.01 -33.29 -28.68
CA GLU A 294 4.09 -34.05 -27.81
C GLU A 294 3.09 -33.26 -26.93
N ILE A 295 2.61 -32.08 -27.34
CA ILE A 295 1.49 -31.41 -26.63
C ILE A 295 0.45 -30.82 -27.62
N TRP A 296 -0.05 -31.67 -28.51
CA TRP A 296 -1.34 -31.47 -29.16
C TRP A 296 -2.26 -32.66 -28.85
N SER A 297 -2.97 -32.60 -27.72
CA SER A 297 -4.20 -33.38 -27.54
C SER A 297 -5.07 -32.88 -26.36
N GLY A 298 -6.06 -32.04 -26.70
CA GLY A 298 -7.46 -32.28 -26.35
C GLY A 298 -8.00 -31.80 -25.00
N GLY A 299 -9.08 -31.01 -25.05
CA GLY A 299 -10.07 -30.96 -23.96
C GLY A 299 -10.86 -29.66 -23.81
N ALA A 300 -11.83 -29.43 -24.68
CA ALA A 300 -12.84 -28.36 -24.53
C ALA A 300 -13.89 -28.72 -23.46
N PHE A 301 -14.36 -27.74 -22.68
CA PHE A 301 -15.65 -27.80 -21.97
C PHE A 301 -16.45 -26.52 -22.18
N GLY A 302 -17.71 -26.70 -22.55
CA GLY A 302 -18.62 -25.68 -23.06
C GLY A 302 -19.61 -25.10 -22.04
N SER A 303 -20.40 -24.18 -22.60
CA SER A 303 -21.39 -23.25 -22.06
C SER A 303 -22.79 -23.85 -21.79
N ALA A 304 -23.56 -23.24 -20.86
CA ALA A 304 -24.91 -22.63 -21.09
C ALA A 304 -26.06 -22.98 -20.09
N LEU A 305 -27.01 -22.02 -19.96
CA LEU A 305 -28.48 -22.08 -19.60
C LEU A 305 -28.90 -21.83 -18.12
N ASP A 306 -29.98 -21.13 -17.72
CA ASP A 306 -31.09 -20.39 -18.38
C ASP A 306 -31.96 -19.58 -17.33
N THR A 307 -33.02 -18.88 -17.80
CA THR A 307 -33.82 -17.73 -17.30
C THR A 307 -35.10 -17.89 -16.41
N ALA A 308 -35.42 -16.82 -15.60
CA ALA A 308 -36.69 -16.07 -15.29
C ALA A 308 -38.02 -16.76 -14.79
N PRO A 309 -39.17 -16.06 -14.45
CA PRO A 309 -39.53 -14.62 -14.17
C PRO A 309 -40.51 -14.40 -12.96
N HIS A 310 -40.93 -13.14 -12.63
CA HIS A 310 -42.32 -12.75 -12.24
C HIS A 310 -42.53 -11.21 -12.13
N ASN A 311 -43.79 -10.77 -12.19
CA ASN A 311 -44.33 -9.49 -12.67
C ASN A 311 -45.18 -8.75 -11.59
N VAL A 312 -45.54 -7.48 -11.84
CA VAL A 312 -46.69 -6.66 -11.32
C VAL A 312 -46.36 -5.39 -10.46
N MET A 313 -46.87 -4.23 -10.92
CA MET A 313 -47.00 -2.88 -10.30
C MET A 313 -48.44 -2.63 -9.75
N PRO A 314 -48.93 -1.42 -9.34
CA PRO A 314 -48.36 -0.18 -8.73
C PRO A 314 -49.19 0.31 -7.50
N VAL A 315 -48.79 1.41 -6.83
CA VAL A 315 -49.74 2.39 -6.24
C VAL A 315 -49.13 3.80 -6.30
N ASP A 316 -49.67 4.64 -7.17
CA ASP A 316 -49.57 6.10 -7.09
C ASP A 316 -50.61 6.66 -6.09
N GLU A 317 -50.40 7.92 -5.70
CA GLU A 317 -51.34 8.87 -5.08
C GLU A 317 -51.44 8.90 -3.54
N ILE A 318 -50.77 9.88 -2.91
CA ILE A 318 -51.41 10.94 -2.10
C ILE A 318 -50.63 12.27 -2.24
N LEU A 319 -51.13 13.15 -3.11
CA LEU A 319 -51.23 14.64 -3.10
C LEU A 319 -50.49 15.42 -1.97
N ALA A 320 -49.54 16.34 -2.25
CA ALA A 320 -49.64 17.78 -2.63
C ALA A 320 -49.60 18.79 -1.43
N ASP A 321 -48.62 19.73 -1.42
CA ASP A 321 -48.76 21.22 -1.25
C ASP A 321 -47.41 21.96 -0.94
N ASP A 322 -47.44 23.28 -1.13
CA ASP A 322 -46.44 24.27 -1.60
C ASP A 322 -45.59 25.02 -0.50
N PRO A 323 -44.73 26.04 -0.82
CA PRO A 323 -43.41 26.29 -0.19
C PRO A 323 -43.36 27.40 0.90
N VAL A 324 -42.24 27.51 1.63
CA VAL A 324 -41.96 28.65 2.56
C VAL A 324 -40.51 29.15 2.46
N GLU A 325 -40.36 30.47 2.26
CA GLU A 325 -39.14 31.27 2.10
C GLU A 325 -38.23 31.39 3.36
N ALA A 326 -36.96 31.74 3.15
CA ALA A 326 -35.92 31.96 4.16
C ALA A 326 -35.64 33.46 4.47
N PRO A 327 -35.23 33.83 5.72
CA PRO A 327 -34.83 35.20 6.08
C PRO A 327 -33.28 35.42 6.15
N PRO A 328 -32.79 36.67 6.28
CA PRO A 328 -31.68 37.18 5.44
C PRO A 328 -30.29 37.40 6.09
N GLY A 329 -29.25 37.02 5.35
CA GLY A 329 -28.15 37.87 4.83
C GLY A 329 -27.10 38.50 5.76
N SER A 330 -27.47 39.48 6.58
CA SER A 330 -26.54 40.59 6.85
C SER A 330 -25.59 40.43 8.05
N MET A 331 -25.76 39.41 8.89
CA MET A 331 -24.78 39.08 9.95
C MET A 331 -23.70 38.09 9.49
N LEU A 332 -23.93 37.37 8.38
CA LEU A 332 -22.99 36.37 7.87
C LEU A 332 -21.83 37.04 7.11
N GLU A 333 -22.11 38.11 6.36
CA GLU A 333 -21.13 38.76 5.48
C GLU A 333 -19.98 39.43 6.24
N ALA A 334 -20.24 40.05 7.39
CA ALA A 334 -19.21 40.71 8.19
C ALA A 334 -18.21 39.70 8.80
N ALA A 335 -18.72 38.57 9.31
CA ALA A 335 -17.88 37.49 9.85
C ALA A 335 -17.10 36.74 8.75
N LEU A 336 -17.64 36.69 7.52
CA LEU A 336 -16.97 36.11 6.36
C LEU A 336 -15.81 36.97 5.89
N LEU A 337 -16.00 38.30 5.83
CA LEU A 337 -14.98 39.26 5.43
C LEU A 337 -13.77 39.23 6.37
N GLU A 338 -14.00 39.22 7.68
CA GLU A 338 -12.92 39.18 8.68
C GLU A 338 -12.11 37.86 8.60
N ARG A 339 -12.79 36.75 8.27
CA ARG A 339 -12.17 35.44 8.08
C ARG A 339 -11.40 35.34 6.76
N LEU A 340 -11.89 35.98 5.70
CA LEU A 340 -11.20 36.07 4.41
C LEU A 340 -9.92 36.91 4.50
N GLU A 341 -9.94 38.04 5.20
CA GLU A 341 -8.74 38.87 5.42
C GLU A 341 -7.66 38.11 6.21
N MET A 342 -8.06 37.36 7.24
CA MET A 342 -7.13 36.52 8.02
C MET A 342 -6.51 35.38 7.17
N LEU A 343 -7.29 34.80 6.24
CA LEU A 343 -6.82 33.76 5.34
C LEU A 343 -5.89 34.33 4.27
N LEU A 344 -6.17 35.52 3.74
CA LEU A 344 -5.30 36.22 2.80
C LEU A 344 -3.95 36.53 3.43
N ALA A 345 -3.93 37.07 4.66
CA ALA A 345 -2.69 37.35 5.38
C ALA A 345 -1.87 36.09 5.68
N ARG A 346 -2.52 34.93 5.89
CA ARG A 346 -1.85 33.63 6.05
C ARG A 346 -1.27 33.11 4.74
N LEU A 347 -1.96 33.33 3.62
CA LEU A 347 -1.51 32.98 2.28
C LEU A 347 -0.30 33.84 1.87
N GLU A 348 -0.36 35.15 2.10
CA GLU A 348 0.76 36.07 1.85
C GLU A 348 1.98 35.73 2.74
N ALA A 349 1.76 35.35 4.00
CA ALA A 349 2.82 34.89 4.89
C ALA A 349 3.43 33.53 4.49
N LEU A 350 2.68 32.71 3.73
CA LEU A 350 3.15 31.44 3.16
C LEU A 350 3.88 31.66 1.83
N GLU A 351 3.42 32.58 0.99
CA GLU A 351 4.07 32.99 -0.26
C GLU A 351 5.43 33.67 -0.01
N ALA A 352 5.56 34.44 1.06
CA ALA A 352 6.84 35.07 1.43
C ALA A 352 7.95 34.08 1.81
N LYS A 353 7.65 32.79 2.01
CA LYS A 353 8.64 31.76 2.39
C LYS A 353 9.07 30.84 1.24
N TRP A 354 8.38 30.79 0.10
CA TRP A 354 8.63 29.74 -0.91
C TRP A 354 8.37 30.24 -2.34
N THR A 355 9.43 30.44 -3.13
CA THR A 355 9.30 30.73 -4.56
C THR A 355 8.93 29.47 -5.37
N LEU A 356 7.72 29.53 -5.93
CA LEU A 356 7.20 28.92 -7.18
C LEU A 356 7.65 27.51 -7.59
N GLY A 357 6.83 26.53 -7.18
CA GLY A 357 6.64 25.21 -7.81
C GLY A 357 5.20 25.10 -8.35
N THR A 358 5.04 25.60 -9.57
CA THR A 358 4.00 25.43 -10.62
C THR A 358 2.70 24.68 -10.28
N LEU A 359 1.56 25.40 -10.33
CA LEU A 359 0.15 25.01 -10.60
C LEU A 359 -0.38 23.65 -10.09
N ALA A 360 0.27 22.55 -10.42
CA ALA A 360 -0.04 21.19 -9.96
C ALA A 360 0.02 21.09 -8.43
N ASP A 361 1.04 21.66 -7.80
CA ASP A 361 1.15 21.67 -6.32
C ASP A 361 0.01 22.48 -5.69
N SER A 362 -0.41 23.56 -6.34
CA SER A 362 -1.52 24.39 -5.88
C SER A 362 -2.86 23.67 -6.02
N LEU A 363 -3.06 22.92 -7.10
CA LEU A 363 -4.26 22.11 -7.33
C LEU A 363 -4.32 20.90 -6.39
N GLU A 364 -3.19 20.23 -6.14
CA GLU A 364 -3.10 19.08 -5.23
C GLU A 364 -3.37 19.49 -3.78
N ARG A 365 -2.89 20.67 -3.37
CA ARG A 365 -3.22 21.26 -2.06
C ARG A 365 -4.69 21.65 -1.96
N LEU A 366 -5.27 22.20 -3.02
CA LEU A 366 -6.69 22.54 -3.05
C LEU A 366 -7.57 21.29 -2.84
N VAL A 367 -7.19 20.17 -3.48
CA VAL A 367 -7.86 18.87 -3.33
C VAL A 367 -7.69 18.34 -1.91
N THR A 368 -6.51 18.49 -1.33
CA THR A 368 -6.22 18.07 0.06
C THR A 368 -7.11 18.81 1.06
N LEU A 369 -7.26 20.13 0.91
CA LEU A 369 -8.11 20.96 1.78
C LEU A 369 -9.60 20.60 1.66
N ARG A 370 -10.09 20.34 0.45
CA ARG A 370 -11.46 19.82 0.24
C ARG A 370 -11.67 18.49 0.94
N ASN A 371 -10.73 17.56 0.81
CA ASN A 371 -10.83 16.22 1.41
C ASN A 371 -10.74 16.24 2.94
N GLN A 372 -10.13 17.29 3.51
CA GLN A 372 -10.10 17.52 4.95
C GLN A 372 -11.38 18.21 5.47
N GLY A 373 -12.27 18.64 4.57
CA GLY A 373 -13.49 19.37 4.91
C GLY A 373 -13.25 20.85 5.21
N ASP A 374 -12.04 21.35 4.93
CA ASP A 374 -11.65 22.74 5.16
C ASP A 374 -12.15 23.67 4.05
N LEU A 375 -12.61 23.12 2.93
CA LEU A 375 -13.28 23.83 1.84
C LEU A 375 -14.62 23.16 1.52
N THR A 376 -15.65 23.97 1.33
CA THR A 376 -16.91 23.52 0.73
C THR A 376 -16.72 23.28 -0.78
N GLN A 377 -17.67 22.56 -1.38
CA GLN A 377 -17.62 22.22 -2.80
C GLN A 377 -17.57 23.47 -3.70
N GLU A 378 -18.32 24.51 -3.33
CA GLU A 378 -18.43 25.75 -4.09
C GLU A 378 -17.13 26.56 -4.02
N GLU A 379 -16.52 26.64 -2.83
CA GLU A 379 -15.23 27.31 -2.60
C GLU A 379 -14.07 26.61 -3.31
N PHE A 380 -14.11 25.27 -3.37
CA PHE A 380 -13.15 24.47 -4.12
C PHE A 380 -13.23 24.78 -5.62
N GLU A 381 -14.41 24.80 -6.22
CA GLU A 381 -14.55 25.05 -7.66
C GLU A 381 -14.19 26.50 -8.04
N GLN A 382 -14.53 27.49 -7.21
CA GLN A 382 -14.13 28.88 -7.43
C GLN A 382 -12.61 29.08 -7.31
N SER A 383 -11.97 28.49 -6.29
CA SER A 383 -10.53 28.61 -6.08
C SER A 383 -9.74 27.88 -7.17
N LYS A 384 -10.24 26.73 -7.64
CA LYS A 384 -9.70 26.00 -8.77
C LYS A 384 -9.79 26.80 -10.07
N ALA A 385 -10.92 27.48 -10.32
CA ALA A 385 -11.09 28.34 -11.50
C ALA A 385 -10.12 29.52 -11.50
N LEU A 386 -9.85 30.14 -10.35
CA LEU A 386 -8.89 31.22 -10.21
C LEU A 386 -7.44 30.76 -10.45
N ILE A 387 -7.06 29.59 -9.94
CA ILE A 387 -5.73 28.99 -10.16
C ILE A 387 -5.52 28.67 -11.64
N LEU A 388 -6.56 28.25 -12.36
CA LEU A 388 -6.48 27.90 -13.79
C LEU A 388 -6.56 29.12 -14.73
N ALA A 389 -6.97 30.29 -14.23
CA ALA A 389 -7.14 31.51 -15.00
C ALA A 389 -5.94 32.49 -14.89
N GLY A 390 -5.05 32.29 -13.93
CA GLY A 390 -3.77 33.01 -13.77
C GLY A 390 -2.60 32.16 -14.25
#